data_AF-A0A9P7E500-F1
#
_entry.id   AF-A0A9P7E500-F1
#
_cell.length_a   1.000
_cell.length_b   1.000
_cell.length_c   1.000
_cell.angle_alpha   90.00
_cell.angle_beta   90.00
_cell.angle_gamma   90.00
#
_symmetry.space_group_name_H-M   'P 1'
#
loop_
_entity.id
_entity.type
_entity.pdbx_description
1 polymer ?
#
loop_
_entity_poly.entity_id
_entity_poly.type
_entity_poly.pdbx_seq_one_letter_code
_entity_poly.pdbx_strand_id
1 'polypeptide(L)'
;FATICTAGISVQQCLPALWDLVGSGNVKFPGKKAELASLFKSGSASGMKFELDLGQFINIEGPTAKAIVCLESMQINPADVYKYWLAICGCIKQVFEDTSTGFAIEEMGQIYTIVNSHFHEQLQDGPADCYLAALCLDPHKLQLYLHNARADPQDRLCAQHDPS
;
A
#
# COMPACT_ATOMS: atom_id res chain seq x y z
N PHE A 1 -2.64 -6.31 -10.58
CA PHE A 1 -2.13 -5.32 -9.60
C PHE A 1 -0.62 -5.19 -9.66
N ALA A 2 0.17 -6.18 -9.25
CA ALA A 2 1.64 -6.09 -9.24
C ALA A 2 2.29 -5.64 -10.56
N THR A 3 1.95 -6.26 -11.70
CA THR A 3 2.52 -5.90 -13.01
C THR A 3 2.24 -4.44 -13.39
N ILE A 4 1.02 -3.96 -13.16
CA ILE A 4 0.63 -2.58 -13.50
C ILE A 4 1.33 -1.59 -12.57
N CYS A 5 1.43 -1.89 -11.27
CA CYS A 5 2.19 -1.09 -10.32
C CYS A 5 3.68 -0.99 -10.72
N THR A 6 4.31 -2.11 -11.08
CA THR A 6 5.71 -2.13 -11.54
C THR A 6 5.90 -1.35 -12.84
N ALA A 7 4.94 -1.44 -13.76
CA ALA A 7 4.95 -0.63 -14.98
C ALA A 7 4.82 0.88 -14.64
N GLY A 8 3.95 1.24 -13.70
CA GLY A 8 3.80 2.60 -13.21
C GLY A 8 5.09 3.16 -12.60
N ILE A 9 5.75 2.38 -11.74
CA ILE A 9 7.06 2.73 -11.15
C ILE A 9 8.10 2.96 -12.26
N SER A 10 8.16 2.06 -13.24
CA SER A 10 9.06 2.21 -14.39
C SER A 10 8.80 3.50 -15.17
N VAL A 11 7.52 3.85 -15.40
CA VAL A 11 7.14 5.10 -16.05
C VAL A 11 7.57 6.31 -15.21
N GLN A 12 7.26 6.30 -13.91
CA GLN A 12 7.60 7.39 -12.99
C GLN A 12 9.11 7.66 -12.97
N GLN A 13 9.94 6.62 -12.90
CA GLN A 13 11.41 6.75 -12.92
C GLN A 13 11.95 7.25 -14.25
N CYS A 14 11.29 6.90 -15.35
CA CYS A 14 11.66 7.31 -16.70
C CYS A 14 11.05 8.65 -17.13
N LEU A 15 10.20 9.29 -16.30
CA LEU A 15 9.51 10.55 -16.66
C LEU A 15 10.46 11.64 -17.18
N PRO A 16 11.60 11.94 -16.54
CA PRO A 16 12.52 12.97 -17.03
C PRO A 16 13.01 12.68 -18.45
N ALA A 17 13.42 11.43 -18.73
CA ALA A 17 13.88 11.03 -20.05
C ALA A 17 12.74 11.05 -21.08
N LEU A 18 11.52 10.68 -20.68
CA LEU A 18 10.34 10.76 -21.54
C LEU A 18 10.00 12.21 -21.91
N TRP A 19 10.11 13.14 -20.96
CA TRP A 19 9.90 14.56 -21.20
C TRP A 19 10.89 15.12 -22.22
N ASP A 20 12.17 14.75 -22.11
CA ASP A 20 13.20 15.18 -23.05
C ASP A 20 12.93 14.64 -24.47
N LEU A 21 12.61 13.35 -24.58
CA LEU A 21 12.35 12.69 -25.87
C LEU A 21 11.11 13.23 -26.60
N VAL A 22 10.06 13.57 -25.84
CA VAL A 22 8.82 14.15 -26.39
C VAL A 22 9.03 15.63 -26.68
N GLY A 23 9.71 16.36 -25.80
CA GLY A 23 10.05 17.78 -25.97
C GLY A 23 10.95 18.05 -27.16
N SER A 24 11.94 17.18 -27.42
CA SER A 24 12.82 17.27 -28.59
C SER A 24 12.15 16.82 -29.90
N GLY A 25 10.96 16.23 -29.83
CA GLY A 25 10.24 15.69 -30.97
C GLY A 25 10.83 14.39 -31.53
N ASN A 26 11.74 13.73 -30.79
CA ASN A 26 12.33 12.44 -31.17
C ASN A 26 11.31 11.30 -31.08
N VAL A 27 10.37 11.42 -30.14
CA VAL A 27 9.22 10.52 -30.01
C VAL A 27 7.95 11.27 -30.35
N LYS A 28 7.16 10.70 -31.27
CA LYS A 28 5.85 11.24 -31.67
C LYS A 28 4.80 10.15 -31.49
N PHE A 29 3.66 10.52 -30.94
CA PHE A 29 2.51 9.62 -30.82
C PHE A 29 1.58 9.85 -32.02
N PRO A 30 1.48 8.89 -32.96
CA PRO A 30 0.68 9.08 -34.17
C PRO A 30 -0.82 8.87 -33.93
N GLY A 31 -1.64 9.52 -34.76
CA GLY A 31 -3.09 9.28 -34.87
C GLY A 31 -3.85 9.54 -33.56
N LYS A 32 -4.73 8.60 -33.17
CA LYS A 32 -5.59 8.70 -31.98
C LYS A 32 -4.84 8.80 -30.65
N LYS A 33 -3.51 8.64 -30.65
CA LYS A 33 -2.65 8.71 -29.45
C LYS A 33 -1.96 10.06 -29.27
N ALA A 34 -2.23 11.04 -30.14
CA ALA A 34 -1.61 12.36 -30.07
C ALA A 34 -1.80 13.04 -28.69
N GLU A 35 -2.91 12.76 -28.01
CA GLU A 35 -3.20 13.29 -26.68
C GLU A 35 -2.19 12.83 -25.62
N LEU A 36 -1.57 11.65 -25.78
CA LEU A 36 -0.53 11.15 -24.87
C LEU A 36 0.70 12.05 -24.84
N ALA A 37 0.99 12.76 -25.94
CA ALA A 37 2.11 13.70 -25.98
C ALA A 37 1.97 14.80 -24.92
N SER A 38 0.74 15.18 -24.58
CA SER A 38 0.48 16.21 -23.57
C SER A 38 0.79 15.71 -22.15
N LEU A 39 0.68 14.41 -21.88
CA LEU A 39 0.98 13.81 -20.58
C LEU A 39 2.49 13.78 -20.31
N PHE A 40 3.29 13.62 -21.36
CA PHE A 40 4.76 13.58 -21.28
C PHE A 40 5.41 14.92 -21.63
N LYS A 41 4.68 16.04 -21.44
CA LYS A 41 5.22 17.37 -21.65
C LYS A 41 5.52 18.03 -20.30
N SER A 42 6.80 18.21 -20.01
CA SER A 42 7.26 18.90 -18.80
C SER A 42 6.64 20.30 -18.68
N GLY A 43 6.21 20.66 -17.47
CA GLY A 43 5.61 21.95 -17.16
C GLY A 43 4.19 22.17 -17.74
N SER A 44 3.59 21.18 -18.40
CA SER A 44 2.19 21.27 -18.81
C SER A 44 1.25 20.88 -17.66
N ALA A 45 0.06 21.49 -17.62
CA ALA A 45 -0.95 21.14 -16.63
C ALA A 45 -1.33 19.65 -16.68
N SER A 46 -1.48 19.08 -17.89
CA SER A 46 -1.78 17.67 -18.09
C SER A 46 -0.64 16.75 -17.61
N GLY A 47 0.62 17.14 -17.84
CA GLY A 47 1.78 16.38 -17.36
C GLY A 47 1.93 16.41 -15.85
N MET A 48 1.75 17.58 -15.22
CA MET A 48 1.76 17.70 -13.76
C MET A 48 0.63 16.87 -13.12
N LYS A 49 -0.58 16.92 -13.69
CA LYS A 49 -1.70 16.09 -13.23
C LYS A 49 -1.37 14.60 -13.39
N PHE A 50 -0.84 14.19 -14.54
CA PHE A 50 -0.46 12.80 -14.78
C PHE A 50 0.58 12.29 -13.78
N GLU A 51 1.60 13.10 -13.47
CA GLU A 51 2.62 12.75 -12.47
C GLU A 51 2.03 12.58 -11.08
N LEU A 52 1.12 13.48 -10.68
CA LEU A 52 0.38 13.38 -9.42
C LEU A 52 -0.48 12.11 -9.38
N ASP A 53 -1.32 11.90 -10.39
CA ASP A 53 -2.21 10.73 -10.48
C ASP A 53 -1.40 9.42 -10.48
N LEU A 54 -0.24 9.39 -11.16
CA LEU A 54 0.66 8.23 -11.20
C LEU A 54 1.29 7.96 -9.83
N GLY A 55 1.71 9.01 -9.12
CA GLY A 55 2.24 8.89 -7.75
C GLY A 55 1.18 8.36 -6.78
N GLN A 56 -0.03 8.89 -6.85
CA GLN A 56 -1.19 8.41 -6.09
C GLN A 56 -1.46 6.92 -6.35
N PHE A 57 -1.51 6.53 -7.63
CA PHE A 57 -1.70 5.14 -8.04
C PHE A 57 -0.63 4.21 -7.44
N ILE A 58 0.66 4.58 -7.57
CA ILE A 58 1.78 3.78 -7.04
C ILE A 58 1.73 3.68 -5.51
N ASN A 59 1.36 4.76 -4.81
CA ASN A 59 1.29 4.76 -3.35
C ASN A 59 0.20 3.83 -2.81
N ILE A 60 -0.93 3.73 -3.51
CA ILE A 60 -2.04 2.84 -3.12
C ILE A 60 -1.79 1.39 -3.53
N GLU A 61 -1.28 1.16 -4.74
CA GLU A 61 -1.07 -0.19 -5.28
C GLU A 61 0.25 -0.84 -4.81
N GLY A 62 1.24 -0.03 -4.43
CA GLY A 62 2.57 -0.48 -4.02
C GLY A 62 2.55 -1.51 -2.88
N PRO A 63 1.82 -1.28 -1.78
CA PRO A 63 1.67 -2.26 -0.70
C PRO A 63 1.10 -3.59 -1.19
N THR A 64 0.06 -3.56 -2.03
CA THR A 64 -0.57 -4.76 -2.61
C THR A 64 0.39 -5.50 -3.53
N ALA A 65 1.12 -4.78 -4.39
CA ALA A 65 2.12 -5.36 -5.28
C ALA A 65 3.24 -6.08 -4.49
N LYS A 66 3.74 -5.44 -3.42
CA LYS A 66 4.75 -6.04 -2.53
C LYS A 66 4.21 -7.28 -1.81
N ALA A 67 2.98 -7.21 -1.31
CA ALA A 67 2.33 -8.33 -0.65
C ALA A 67 2.17 -9.52 -1.60
N ILE A 68 1.77 -9.31 -2.86
CA ILE A 68 1.68 -10.38 -3.87
C ILE A 68 3.04 -11.05 -4.08
N VAL A 69 4.10 -10.26 -4.30
CA VAL A 69 5.46 -10.79 -4.48
C VAL A 69 5.92 -11.59 -3.27
N CYS A 70 5.61 -11.10 -2.06
CA CYS A 70 5.88 -11.87 -0.85
C CYS A 70 5.09 -13.18 -0.86
N LEU A 71 3.78 -13.14 -1.11
CA LEU A 71 2.85 -14.27 -1.18
C LEU A 71 3.25 -15.37 -2.17
N GLU A 72 3.98 -15.02 -3.21
CA GLU A 72 4.53 -15.96 -4.20
C GLU A 72 5.83 -16.65 -3.73
N SER A 73 6.41 -16.24 -2.60
CA SER A 73 7.63 -16.85 -2.06
C SER A 73 7.39 -18.25 -1.51
N MET A 74 8.43 -19.10 -1.55
CA MET A 74 8.32 -20.52 -1.17
C MET A 74 8.10 -20.77 0.33
N GLN A 75 8.21 -19.74 1.18
CA GLN A 75 8.14 -19.87 2.64
C GLN A 75 6.93 -19.15 3.22
N ILE A 76 5.74 -19.50 2.74
CA ILE A 76 4.51 -18.86 3.20
C ILE A 76 3.55 -19.84 3.83
N ASN A 77 2.99 -19.39 4.94
CA ASN A 77 1.92 -20.08 5.64
C ASN A 77 0.62 -19.24 5.58
N PRO A 78 -0.54 -19.84 5.90
CA PRO A 78 -1.81 -19.11 5.86
C PRO A 78 -1.89 -17.89 6.79
N ALA A 79 -1.11 -17.82 7.88
CA ALA A 79 -1.07 -16.62 8.74
C ALA A 79 -0.53 -15.40 8.00
N ASP A 80 0.41 -15.60 7.08
CA ASP A 80 1.07 -14.50 6.36
C ASP A 80 0.10 -13.78 5.43
N VAL A 81 -0.89 -14.48 4.86
CA VAL A 81 -1.99 -13.88 4.08
C VAL A 81 -2.71 -12.80 4.90
N TYR A 82 -3.11 -13.14 6.13
CA TYR A 82 -3.78 -12.18 7.01
C TYR A 82 -2.84 -11.05 7.45
N LYS A 83 -1.56 -11.34 7.73
CA LYS A 83 -0.56 -10.31 8.08
C LYS A 83 -0.38 -9.31 6.94
N TYR A 84 -0.23 -9.78 5.71
CA TYR A 84 -0.06 -8.91 4.55
C TYR A 84 -1.31 -8.07 4.30
N TRP A 85 -2.51 -8.60 4.52
CA TRP A 85 -3.72 -7.80 4.45
C TRP A 85 -3.71 -6.63 5.44
N LEU A 86 -3.39 -6.89 6.72
CA LEU A 86 -3.26 -5.85 7.72
C LEU A 86 -2.18 -4.82 7.36
N ALA A 87 -1.06 -5.28 6.81
CA ALA A 87 0.01 -4.41 6.35
C ALA A 87 -0.43 -3.49 5.20
N ILE A 88 -1.16 -4.02 4.21
CA ILE A 88 -1.75 -3.24 3.12
C ILE A 88 -2.67 -2.15 3.69
N CYS A 89 -3.62 -2.51 4.55
CA CYS A 89 -4.55 -1.55 5.17
C CYS A 89 -3.79 -0.48 5.97
N GLY A 90 -2.76 -0.88 6.72
CA GLY A 90 -1.91 0.05 7.47
C GLY A 90 -1.17 1.03 6.56
N CYS A 91 -0.59 0.55 5.45
CA CYS A 91 0.09 1.41 4.49
C CYS A 91 -0.88 2.37 3.78
N ILE A 92 -2.05 1.90 3.34
CA ILE A 92 -3.07 2.76 2.71
C ILE A 92 -3.53 3.83 3.69
N LYS A 93 -3.76 3.48 4.96
CA LYS A 93 -4.10 4.44 6.00
C LYS A 93 -3.01 5.50 6.17
N GLN A 94 -1.73 5.10 6.22
CA GLN A 94 -0.61 6.06 6.30
C GLN A 94 -0.56 6.99 5.09
N VAL A 95 -0.83 6.49 3.89
CA VAL A 95 -0.91 7.31 2.67
C VAL A 95 -2.02 8.37 2.80
N PHE A 96 -3.18 8.00 3.35
CA PHE A 96 -4.28 8.95 3.54
C PHE A 96 -4.09 9.93 4.71
N GLU A 97 -3.30 9.56 5.71
CA GLU A 97 -2.91 10.47 6.79
C GLU A 97 -1.87 11.52 6.31
N ASP A 98 -1.16 11.23 5.23
CA ASP A 98 -0.24 12.18 4.61
C ASP A 98 -0.97 13.17 3.68
N THR A 99 -1.12 14.39 4.17
CA THR A 99 -1.74 15.52 3.44
C THR A 99 -1.05 15.91 2.14
N SER A 100 0.21 15.49 1.92
CA SER A 100 0.97 15.81 0.70
C SER A 100 0.62 14.94 -0.50
N THR A 101 -0.14 13.86 -0.28
CA THR A 101 -0.51 12.90 -1.33
C THR A 101 -1.55 13.39 -2.31
N GLY A 102 -2.24 14.49 -1.99
CA GLY A 102 -3.17 15.18 -2.88
C GLY A 102 -4.50 14.45 -3.14
N PHE A 103 -4.82 13.41 -2.36
CA PHE A 103 -6.12 12.72 -2.46
C PHE A 103 -7.27 13.59 -1.92
N ALA A 104 -8.39 13.61 -2.65
CA ALA A 104 -9.63 14.16 -2.16
C ALA A 104 -10.33 13.18 -1.20
N ILE A 105 -11.10 13.69 -0.24
CA ILE A 105 -11.84 12.88 0.76
C ILE A 105 -12.75 11.85 0.08
N GLU A 106 -13.38 12.23 -1.04
CA GLU A 106 -14.24 11.32 -1.81
C GLU A 106 -13.44 10.15 -2.40
N GLU A 107 -12.25 10.42 -2.96
CA GLU A 107 -11.36 9.39 -3.54
C GLU A 107 -10.88 8.43 -2.45
N MET A 108 -10.49 8.94 -1.28
CA MET A 108 -10.14 8.12 -0.11
C MET A 108 -11.29 7.20 0.29
N GLY A 109 -12.53 7.72 0.32
CA GLY A 109 -13.72 6.94 0.64
C GLY A 109 -13.99 5.82 -0.37
N GLN A 110 -13.81 6.09 -1.66
CA GLN A 110 -13.95 5.09 -2.72
C GLN A 110 -12.89 3.99 -2.58
N ILE A 111 -11.63 4.35 -2.34
CA ILE A 111 -10.55 3.39 -2.15
C ILE A 111 -10.80 2.54 -0.90
N TYR A 112 -11.19 3.14 0.24
CA TYR A 112 -11.56 2.38 1.43
C TYR A 112 -12.71 1.41 1.16
N THR A 113 -13.70 1.81 0.35
CA THR A 113 -14.81 0.93 -0.03
C THR A 113 -14.31 -0.29 -0.79
N ILE A 114 -13.41 -0.10 -1.77
CA ILE A 114 -12.81 -1.18 -2.55
C ILE A 114 -11.95 -2.11 -1.67
N VAL A 115 -11.12 -1.54 -0.80
CA VAL A 115 -10.28 -2.33 0.11
C VAL A 115 -11.17 -3.17 1.04
N ASN A 116 -12.20 -2.56 1.62
CA ASN A 116 -13.10 -3.25 2.53
C ASN A 116 -13.96 -4.32 1.83
N SER A 117 -14.34 -4.12 0.57
CA SER A 117 -15.07 -5.14 -0.19
C SER A 117 -14.20 -6.37 -0.43
N HIS A 118 -12.94 -6.18 -0.84
CA HIS A 118 -12.00 -7.28 -1.01
C HIS A 118 -11.66 -7.98 0.30
N PHE A 119 -11.58 -7.23 1.41
CA PHE A 119 -11.44 -7.84 2.74
C PHE A 119 -12.60 -8.80 3.04
N HIS A 120 -13.83 -8.36 2.80
CA HIS A 120 -15.01 -9.20 3.03
C HIS A 120 -14.96 -10.44 2.16
N GLU A 121 -14.77 -10.27 0.85
CA GLU A 121 -14.73 -11.38 -0.12
C GLU A 121 -13.65 -12.43 0.22
N GLN A 122 -12.45 -12.00 0.63
CA GLN A 122 -11.32 -12.90 0.80
C GLN A 122 -11.16 -13.45 2.22
N LEU A 123 -11.48 -12.63 3.23
CA LEU A 123 -11.14 -12.90 4.63
C LEU A 123 -12.33 -12.95 5.58
N GLN A 124 -13.56 -12.68 5.11
CA GLN A 124 -14.76 -12.81 5.94
C GLN A 124 -15.76 -13.82 5.36
N ASP A 125 -16.10 -13.68 4.10
CA ASP A 125 -17.12 -14.49 3.41
C ASP A 125 -16.51 -15.65 2.60
N GLY A 126 -15.18 -15.69 2.46
CA GLY A 126 -14.41 -16.75 1.81
C GLY A 126 -14.06 -17.92 2.77
N PRO A 127 -13.01 -18.73 2.48
CA PRO A 127 -12.45 -19.69 3.45
C PRO A 127 -11.69 -18.95 4.59
N ALA A 128 -12.34 -17.97 5.19
CA ALA A 128 -11.85 -16.96 6.10
C ALA A 128 -11.20 -17.53 7.36
N ASP A 129 -11.81 -18.60 7.90
CA ASP A 129 -11.44 -19.16 9.18
C ASP A 129 -10.00 -19.68 9.19
N CYS A 130 -9.48 -20.17 8.06
CA CYS A 130 -8.13 -20.76 8.05
C CYS A 130 -7.01 -19.73 8.18
N TYR A 131 -7.17 -18.54 7.59
CA TYR A 131 -6.15 -17.48 7.65
C TYR A 131 -6.12 -16.82 9.03
N LEU A 132 -7.29 -16.51 9.59
CA LEU A 132 -7.39 -15.94 10.93
C LEU A 132 -6.98 -16.96 11.99
N ALA A 133 -7.42 -18.22 11.89
CA ALA A 133 -6.99 -19.26 12.83
C ALA A 133 -5.48 -19.50 12.75
N ALA A 134 -4.90 -19.58 11.55
CA ALA A 134 -3.44 -19.71 11.40
C ALA A 134 -2.69 -18.52 12.02
N LEU A 135 -3.21 -17.30 11.88
CA LEU A 135 -2.63 -16.13 12.54
C LEU A 135 -2.70 -16.20 14.07
N CYS A 136 -3.83 -16.65 14.61
CA CYS A 136 -4.01 -16.81 16.06
C CYS A 136 -3.13 -17.93 16.63
N LEU A 137 -2.85 -18.96 15.84
CA LEU A 137 -2.02 -20.10 16.21
C LEU A 137 -0.53 -19.92 15.87
N ASP A 138 -0.15 -18.79 15.28
CA ASP A 138 1.25 -18.51 14.94
C ASP A 138 2.11 -18.46 16.22
N PRO A 139 3.06 -19.40 16.39
CA PRO A 139 3.86 -19.50 17.60
C PRO A 139 4.69 -18.24 17.87
N HIS A 140 5.07 -17.48 16.84
CA HIS A 140 5.81 -16.22 17.01
C HIS A 140 4.95 -15.15 17.68
N LYS A 141 3.64 -15.10 17.39
CA LYS A 141 2.70 -14.19 18.08
C LYS A 141 2.42 -14.64 19.50
N LEU A 142 2.20 -15.94 19.71
CA LEU A 142 1.98 -16.50 21.04
C LEU A 142 3.18 -16.26 21.95
N GLN A 143 4.40 -16.34 21.42
CA GLN A 143 5.62 -16.06 22.19
C GLN A 143 5.73 -14.59 22.61
N LEU A 144 5.37 -13.64 21.74
CA LEU A 144 5.28 -12.21 22.06
C LEU A 144 4.22 -11.93 23.13
N TYR A 145 3.02 -12.51 23.01
CA TYR A 145 1.97 -12.38 24.03
C TYR A 145 2.38 -12.99 25.37
N LEU A 146 2.99 -14.17 25.38
CA LEU A 146 3.47 -14.82 26.61
C LEU A 146 4.64 -14.07 27.24
N HIS A 147 5.50 -13.45 26.44
CA HIS A 147 6.59 -12.61 26.94
C HIS A 147 6.05 -11.30 27.55
N ASN A 148 5.12 -10.63 26.86
CA ASN A 148 4.49 -9.40 27.36
C ASN A 148 3.56 -9.65 28.55
N ALA A 149 2.87 -10.79 28.62
CA ALA A 149 2.03 -11.17 29.76
C ALA A 149 2.86 -11.57 31.00
N ARG A 150 4.12 -11.97 30.83
CA ARG A 150 5.07 -12.15 31.94
C ARG A 150 5.67 -10.83 32.44
N ALA A 151 5.47 -9.72 31.72
CA ALA A 151 6.12 -8.44 32.00
C ALA A 151 5.33 -7.51 32.96
N ASP A 152 4.14 -7.86 33.49
CA ASP A 152 3.57 -7.15 34.66
C ASP A 152 2.45 -7.95 35.35
N PRO A 153 2.53 -8.21 36.68
CA PRO A 153 1.83 -7.35 37.63
C PRO A 153 2.60 -7.05 38.95
N GLN A 154 3.92 -6.84 38.91
CA GLN A 154 4.69 -6.45 40.11
C GLN A 154 5.32 -5.06 40.04
N ASP A 155 5.35 -4.37 38.89
CA ASP A 155 6.00 -3.05 38.79
C ASP A 155 5.06 -1.87 39.11
N ARG A 156 3.76 -2.13 39.33
CA ARG A 156 2.79 -1.08 39.74
C ARG A 156 2.69 -0.84 41.25
N LEU A 157 3.35 -1.63 42.09
CA LEU A 157 3.26 -1.50 43.56
C LEU A 157 4.42 -0.74 44.20
N CYS A 158 5.49 -0.42 43.46
CA CYS A 158 6.67 0.26 44.02
C CYS A 158 6.70 1.79 43.80
N ALA A 159 5.72 2.38 43.09
CA ALA A 159 5.75 3.80 42.70
C ALA A 159 4.78 4.71 43.48
N GLN A 160 4.14 4.23 44.55
CA GLN A 160 3.20 5.04 45.33
C GLN A 160 3.37 4.85 46.85
N HIS A 161 4.54 5.16 47.41
CA HIS A 161 4.65 5.59 48.81
C HIS A 161 5.96 6.34 49.08
N ASP A 162 5.97 7.62 48.75
CA ASP A 162 6.67 8.66 49.50
C ASP A 162 5.95 9.98 49.21
N PRO A 163 5.38 10.65 50.23
CA PRO A 163 6.19 11.68 50.86
C PRO A 163 5.97 11.86 52.38
N SER A 164 7.09 12.16 53.05
CA SER A 164 7.33 13.23 54.04
C SER A 164 6.12 13.94 54.66
#